data_AF-A0A0Q3LV22-F1
#
_entry.id   AF-A0A0Q3LV22-F1
#
_cell.length_a   1.000
_cell.length_b   1.000
_cell.length_c   1.000
_cell.angle_alpha   90.00
_cell.angle_beta   90.00
_cell.angle_gamma   90.00
#
_symmetry.space_group_name_H-M   'P 1'
#
loop_
_entity.id
_entity.type
_entity.pdbx_description
1 polymer ?
#
loop_
_entity_poly.entity_id
_entity_poly.type
_entity_poly.pdbx_seq_one_letter_code
_entity_poly.pdbx_strand_id
1 'polypeptide(L)'
;MAIAEADHSGEAWVLLCRILQGVPMGIPVGSNQSHNMLRDLQSTGGLDNMLNPSWYVVWAEEMNKCVLPICMVSFMKRPAGPSRGSLVSWSPVDVDPEKLRKEIKRVLPSSQLQYLDSLFDSNMANVYVFFRCVTDLIGVDMYVGAVLKALER
;
A
#
# COMPACT_ATOMS: atom_id res chain seq x y z
N MET A 1 -1.83 16.74 0.09
CA MET A 1 -2.64 16.27 1.24
C MET A 1 -1.72 15.50 2.16
N ALA A 2 -1.71 15.78 3.47
CA ALA A 2 -0.90 15.00 4.42
C ALA A 2 -1.66 13.71 4.76
N ILE A 3 -0.97 12.56 4.81
CA ILE A 3 -1.65 11.27 5.05
C ILE A 3 -2.04 11.04 6.54
N ALA A 4 -1.47 11.83 7.46
CA ALA A 4 -1.83 11.86 8.87
C ALA A 4 -1.43 13.21 9.49
N GLU A 5 -2.22 13.65 10.46
CA GLU A 5 -1.93 14.83 11.27
C GLU A 5 -1.24 14.43 12.57
N ALA A 6 -0.36 15.29 13.07
CA ALA A 6 0.30 15.07 14.34
C ALA A 6 -0.60 15.58 15.46
N ASP A 7 -0.65 14.85 16.56
CA ASP A 7 -1.27 15.29 17.79
C ASP A 7 -0.40 16.35 18.50
N HIS A 8 -0.84 16.76 19.68
CA HIS A 8 -0.17 17.76 20.51
C HIS A 8 1.27 17.37 20.94
N SER A 9 1.61 16.08 20.90
CA SER A 9 2.95 15.57 21.21
C SER A 9 3.87 15.48 19.98
N GLY A 10 3.33 15.71 18.78
CA GLY A 10 4.04 15.52 17.51
C GLY A 10 3.98 14.09 16.98
N GLU A 11 3.22 13.21 17.64
CA GLU A 11 2.97 11.83 17.19
C GLU A 11 1.81 11.81 16.20
N ALA A 12 1.95 11.06 15.11
CA ALA A 12 0.93 10.86 14.11
C ALA A 12 0.65 9.36 13.94
N TRP A 13 -0.57 9.05 13.50
CA TRP A 13 -1.06 7.68 13.43
C TRP A 13 -1.62 7.39 12.04
N VAL A 14 -1.24 6.24 11.48
CA VAL A 14 -1.80 5.71 10.23
C VAL A 14 -2.39 4.34 10.49
N LEU A 15 -3.57 4.08 9.94
CA LEU A 15 -4.19 2.77 9.96
C LEU A 15 -3.76 2.00 8.70
N LEU A 16 -3.05 0.88 8.88
CA LEU A 16 -2.80 -0.06 7.80
C LEU A 16 -4.04 -0.94 7.63
N CYS A 17 -4.58 -0.99 6.41
CA CYS A 17 -5.76 -1.77 6.09
C CYS A 17 -5.46 -2.77 4.97
N ARG A 18 -6.12 -3.93 5.03
CA ARG A 18 -6.31 -4.82 3.89
C ARG A 18 -7.59 -4.40 3.18
N ILE A 19 -7.53 -4.24 1.86
CA ILE A 19 -8.69 -3.86 1.04
C ILE A 19 -9.01 -5.00 0.06
N LEU A 20 -10.27 -5.44 0.04
CA LEU A 20 -10.80 -6.33 -0.99
C LEU A 20 -11.24 -5.47 -2.18
N GLN A 21 -10.39 -5.36 -3.19
CA GLN A 21 -10.60 -4.42 -4.31
C GLN A 21 -11.57 -4.94 -5.39
N GLY A 22 -11.72 -6.26 -5.53
CA GLY A 22 -12.44 -6.85 -6.65
C GLY A 22 -11.72 -6.59 -7.98
N VAL A 23 -12.48 -6.31 -9.05
CA VAL A 23 -11.90 -6.00 -10.36
C VAL A 23 -11.23 -4.62 -10.34
N PRO A 24 -9.92 -4.50 -10.60
CA PRO A 24 -9.23 -3.22 -10.57
C PRO A 24 -9.76 -2.26 -11.63
N MET A 25 -9.89 -0.99 -11.28
CA MET A 25 -10.45 0.03 -12.16
C MET A 25 -9.79 1.39 -11.92
N GLY A 26 -9.46 2.08 -13.02
CA GLY A 26 -8.92 3.42 -12.98
C GLY A 26 -10.03 4.46 -12.82
N ILE A 27 -9.92 5.31 -11.80
CA ILE A 27 -10.79 6.45 -11.54
C ILE A 27 -9.93 7.71 -11.64
N PRO A 28 -10.09 8.54 -12.69
CA PRO A 28 -9.37 9.79 -12.77
C PRO A 28 -9.75 10.72 -11.61
N VAL A 29 -8.78 11.51 -11.14
CA VAL A 29 -9.03 12.58 -10.16
C VAL A 29 -10.10 13.52 -10.72
N GLY A 30 -11.11 13.84 -9.90
CA GLY A 30 -12.23 14.71 -10.29
C GLY A 30 -13.32 14.04 -11.13
N SER A 31 -13.29 12.71 -11.28
CA SER A 31 -14.37 12.01 -11.96
C SER A 31 -15.67 12.01 -11.13
N ASN A 32 -16.82 12.04 -11.82
CA ASN A 32 -18.15 11.91 -11.22
C ASN A 32 -18.64 10.44 -11.20
N GLN A 33 -17.72 9.48 -11.31
CA GLN A 33 -18.08 8.06 -11.26
C GLN A 33 -18.59 7.71 -9.87
N SER A 34 -19.67 6.94 -9.81
CA SER A 34 -20.29 6.50 -8.55
C SER A 34 -20.50 4.99 -8.56
N HIS A 35 -20.60 4.41 -7.37
CA HIS A 35 -20.85 2.98 -7.19
C HIS A 35 -22.02 2.46 -8.06
N ASN A 36 -23.10 3.24 -8.16
CA ASN A 36 -24.28 2.85 -8.95
C ASN A 36 -24.02 2.73 -10.45
N MET A 37 -23.08 3.50 -11.00
CA MET A 37 -22.74 3.44 -12.42
C MET A 37 -21.89 2.21 -12.77
N LEU A 38 -21.27 1.58 -11.77
CA LEU A 38 -20.20 0.60 -11.95
C LEU A 38 -20.45 -0.69 -11.16
N ARG A 39 -21.68 -0.85 -10.66
CA ARG A 39 -22.10 -1.98 -9.81
C ARG A 39 -21.88 -3.34 -10.51
N ASP A 40 -22.04 -3.38 -11.83
CA ASP A 40 -21.92 -4.60 -12.63
C ASP A 40 -20.45 -5.02 -12.86
N LEU A 41 -19.48 -4.16 -12.57
CA LEU A 41 -18.05 -4.46 -12.78
C LEU A 41 -17.44 -5.33 -11.67
N GLN A 42 -18.20 -5.72 -10.64
CA GLN A 42 -17.66 -6.45 -9.48
C GLN A 42 -16.43 -5.75 -8.85
N SER A 43 -16.40 -4.42 -8.93
CA SER A 43 -15.38 -3.60 -8.29
C SER A 43 -15.95 -2.96 -7.03
N THR A 44 -15.15 -2.90 -5.97
CA THR A 44 -15.51 -2.27 -4.70
C THR A 44 -15.00 -0.82 -4.63
N GLY A 45 -14.32 -0.35 -5.69
CA GLY A 45 -13.64 0.94 -5.70
C GLY A 45 -12.82 1.22 -6.96
N GLY A 46 -11.74 1.98 -6.81
CA GLY A 46 -10.80 2.22 -7.90
C GLY A 46 -9.50 2.91 -7.50
N LEU A 47 -8.66 3.17 -8.50
CA LEU A 47 -7.27 3.61 -8.39
C LEU A 47 -7.04 4.86 -9.23
N ASP A 48 -6.11 5.73 -8.85
CA ASP A 48 -5.57 6.72 -9.80
C ASP A 48 -4.81 6.07 -10.95
N ASN A 49 -4.00 5.07 -10.63
CA ASN A 49 -3.04 4.48 -11.55
C ASN A 49 -3.04 2.96 -11.40
N MET A 50 -3.24 2.27 -12.51
CA MET A 50 -3.34 0.80 -12.56
C MET A 50 -1.99 0.08 -12.43
N LEU A 51 -0.87 0.78 -12.61
CA LEU A 51 0.49 0.24 -12.51
C LEU A 51 1.13 0.56 -11.16
N ASN A 52 0.99 1.82 -10.74
CA ASN A 52 1.57 2.31 -9.49
C ASN A 52 0.58 3.24 -8.77
N PRO A 53 -0.45 2.67 -8.11
CA PRO A 53 -1.48 3.45 -7.46
C PRO A 53 -0.90 4.24 -6.29
N SER A 54 -1.22 5.54 -6.24
CA SER A 54 -0.89 6.39 -5.08
C SER A 54 -2.07 6.58 -4.15
N TRP A 55 -3.30 6.36 -4.64
CA TRP A 55 -4.50 6.35 -3.81
C TRP A 55 -5.51 5.29 -4.27
N TYR A 56 -6.26 4.82 -3.27
CA TYR A 56 -7.34 3.85 -3.44
C TYR A 56 -8.62 4.53 -2.98
N VAL A 57 -9.67 4.46 -3.80
CA VAL A 57 -11.03 4.84 -3.43
C VAL A 57 -11.81 3.57 -3.18
N VAL A 58 -12.50 3.51 -2.05
CA VAL A 58 -13.49 2.48 -1.75
C VAL A 58 -14.85 3.16 -1.70
N TRP A 59 -15.84 2.58 -2.35
CA TRP A 59 -17.20 3.13 -2.30
C TRP A 59 -17.75 3.04 -0.89
N ALA A 60 -18.50 4.07 -0.45
CA ALA A 60 -19.03 4.14 0.90
C ALA A 60 -19.90 2.93 1.26
N GLU A 61 -20.65 2.40 0.28
CA GLU A 61 -21.51 1.24 0.41
C GLU A 61 -20.75 -0.08 0.63
N GLU A 62 -19.49 -0.14 0.20
CA GLU A 62 -18.63 -1.33 0.30
C GLU A 62 -17.61 -1.22 1.44
N MET A 63 -17.41 -0.02 2.01
CA MET A 63 -16.38 0.26 3.01
C MET A 63 -16.39 -0.74 4.18
N ASN A 64 -17.56 -1.03 4.74
CA ASN A 64 -17.69 -1.93 5.90
C ASN A 64 -17.45 -3.41 5.59
N LYS A 65 -17.48 -3.82 4.31
CA LYS A 65 -17.30 -5.21 3.88
C LYS A 65 -15.89 -5.46 3.35
N CYS A 66 -15.29 -4.42 2.77
CA CYS A 66 -14.09 -4.56 1.96
C CYS A 66 -12.84 -3.96 2.62
N VAL A 67 -12.98 -3.17 3.69
CA VAL A 67 -11.85 -2.61 4.43
C VAL A 67 -11.69 -3.34 5.76
N LEU A 68 -10.56 -4.04 5.92
CA LEU A 68 -10.18 -4.70 7.16
C LEU A 68 -8.97 -3.97 7.78
N PRO A 69 -9.15 -3.28 8.91
CA PRO A 69 -8.03 -2.75 9.68
C PRO A 69 -7.10 -3.87 10.16
N ILE A 70 -5.79 -3.72 9.92
CA ILE A 70 -4.77 -4.70 10.32
C ILE A 70 -4.04 -4.22 11.56
N CYS A 71 -3.48 -3.01 11.51
CA CYS A 71 -2.76 -2.44 12.64
C CYS A 71 -2.70 -0.92 12.54
N MET A 72 -2.45 -0.28 13.68
CA MET A 72 -2.19 1.14 13.77
C MET A 72 -0.68 1.36 13.90
N VAL A 73 -0.11 2.21 13.05
CA VAL A 73 1.31 2.54 13.05
C VAL A 73 1.45 3.97 13.56
N SER A 74 2.21 4.13 14.65
CA SER A 74 2.55 5.45 15.18
C SER A 74 3.94 5.88 14.73
N PHE A 75 4.10 7.18 14.48
CA PHE A 75 5.39 7.75 14.14
C PHE A 75 5.47 9.22 14.53
N MET A 76 6.67 9.68 14.85
CA MET A 76 6.92 11.10 15.11
C MET A 76 6.97 11.88 13.81
N LYS A 77 6.02 12.80 13.62
CA LYS A 77 6.03 13.72 12.49
C LYS A 77 6.91 14.92 12.86
N ARG A 78 8.12 14.97 12.32
CA ARG A 78 8.95 16.16 12.48
C ARG A 78 8.26 17.33 11.79
N PRO A 79 8.10 18.49 12.45
CA PRO A 79 7.62 19.68 11.77
C PRO A 79 8.55 19.94 10.58
N ALA A 80 7.98 20.23 9.42
CA ALA A 80 8.76 20.64 8.27
C ALA A 80 9.57 21.87 8.71
N GLY A 81 10.87 21.69 8.89
CA GLY A 81 11.76 22.82 9.14
C GLY A 81 11.66 23.82 7.99
N PRO A 82 12.22 25.03 8.12
CA PRO A 82 12.25 26.00 7.03
C PRO A 82 13.23 25.55 5.93
N SER A 83 12.93 24.46 5.24
CA SER A 83 13.67 24.02 4.06
C SER A 83 13.14 24.80 2.87
N ARG A 84 13.93 25.80 2.45
CA ARG A 84 13.87 26.43 1.14
C ARG A 84 13.62 25.38 0.05
N GLY A 85 12.45 25.44 -0.59
CA GLY A 85 12.27 25.03 -1.99
C GLY A 85 12.14 23.54 -2.32
N SER A 86 12.12 22.61 -1.38
CA SER A 86 11.85 21.20 -1.71
C SER A 86 10.55 20.72 -1.05
N LEU A 87 9.53 20.54 -1.88
CA LEU A 87 8.36 19.72 -1.57
C LEU A 87 8.82 18.26 -1.46
N VAL A 88 9.57 17.92 -0.41
CA VAL A 88 9.88 16.53 -0.14
C VAL A 88 8.54 15.89 0.22
N SER A 89 8.00 15.12 -0.72
CA SER A 89 6.87 14.23 -0.49
C SER A 89 7.31 13.19 0.53
N TRP A 90 7.20 13.52 1.81
CA TRP A 90 7.38 12.55 2.88
C TRP A 90 6.24 11.54 2.74
N SER A 91 6.53 10.37 2.18
CA SER A 91 5.73 9.18 2.45
C SER A 91 6.05 8.76 3.87
N PRO A 92 5.10 8.81 4.83
CA PRO A 92 5.37 8.48 6.23
C PRO A 92 5.61 6.99 6.48
N VAL A 93 5.37 6.17 5.47
CA VAL A 93 5.60 4.73 5.46
C VAL A 93 6.38 4.43 4.19
N ASP A 94 7.69 4.66 4.22
CA ASP A 94 8.60 4.23 3.16
C ASP A 94 9.16 2.86 3.52
N VAL A 95 8.69 1.83 2.82
CA VAL A 95 9.16 0.47 3.01
C VAL A 95 10.42 0.30 2.18
N ASP A 96 11.58 0.16 2.85
CA ASP A 96 12.83 -0.17 2.18
C ASP A 96 12.68 -1.50 1.39
N PRO A 97 12.75 -1.47 0.05
CA PRO A 97 12.55 -2.65 -0.77
C PRO A 97 13.55 -3.78 -0.47
N GLU A 98 14.80 -3.46 -0.13
CA GLU A 98 15.82 -4.47 0.18
C GLU A 98 15.57 -5.10 1.54
N LYS A 99 15.08 -4.31 2.49
CA LYS A 99 14.64 -4.85 3.78
C LYS A 99 13.41 -5.74 3.61
N LEU A 100 12.42 -5.31 2.82
CA LEU A 100 11.26 -6.15 2.49
C LEU A 100 11.67 -7.45 1.80
N ARG A 101 12.56 -7.36 0.80
CA ARG A 101 13.14 -8.52 0.10
C ARG A 101 13.77 -9.49 1.10
N LYS A 102 14.57 -8.98 2.03
CA LYS A 102 15.20 -9.77 3.09
C LYS A 102 14.18 -10.45 4.00
N GLU A 103 13.14 -9.75 4.44
CA GLU A 103 12.09 -10.32 5.30
C GLU A 103 11.30 -11.42 4.57
N ILE A 104 10.98 -11.22 3.30
CA ILE A 104 10.29 -12.23 2.48
C ILE A 104 11.18 -13.47 2.29
N LYS A 105 12.48 -13.29 2.01
CA LYS A 105 13.43 -14.42 1.86
C LYS A 105 13.53 -15.30 3.11
N ARG A 106 13.25 -14.78 4.31
CA ARG A 106 13.32 -15.55 5.56
C ARG A 106 12.21 -16.60 5.68
N VAL A 107 11.07 -16.38 5.04
CA VAL A 107 9.90 -17.29 5.12
C VAL A 107 9.79 -18.24 3.93
N LEU A 108 10.59 -18.01 2.88
CA LEU A 108 10.54 -18.76 1.63
C LEU A 108 11.50 -19.96 1.61
N PRO A 109 11.09 -21.11 1.03
CA PRO A 109 12.00 -22.20 0.73
C PRO A 109 13.10 -21.78 -0.27
N SER A 110 14.29 -22.37 -0.15
CA SER A 110 15.44 -22.06 -1.02
C SER A 110 15.14 -22.21 -2.51
N SER A 111 14.25 -23.13 -2.88
CA SER A 111 13.84 -23.39 -4.27
C SER A 111 13.07 -22.22 -4.91
N GLN A 112 12.48 -21.33 -4.13
CA GLN A 112 11.67 -20.21 -4.61
C GLN A 112 12.41 -18.86 -4.55
N LEU A 113 13.61 -18.80 -3.95
CA LEU A 113 14.37 -17.55 -3.80
C LEU A 113 14.78 -16.94 -5.14
N GLN A 114 15.18 -17.76 -6.11
CA GLN A 114 15.55 -17.27 -7.44
C GLN A 114 14.36 -16.66 -8.18
N TYR A 115 13.17 -17.25 -8.00
CA TYR A 115 11.93 -16.71 -8.57
C TYR A 115 11.52 -15.41 -7.88
N LEU A 116 11.64 -15.32 -6.56
CA LEU A 116 11.43 -14.06 -5.84
C LEU A 116 12.36 -12.96 -6.36
N ASP A 117 13.64 -13.28 -6.55
CA ASP A 117 14.61 -12.31 -7.02
C ASP A 117 14.26 -11.76 -8.40
N SER A 118 13.84 -12.63 -9.32
CA SER A 118 13.38 -12.17 -10.63
C SER A 118 12.11 -11.32 -10.55
N LEU A 119 11.20 -11.58 -9.59
CA LEU A 119 10.02 -10.74 -9.38
C LEU A 119 10.37 -9.32 -8.93
N PHE A 120 11.31 -9.18 -7.99
CA PHE A 120 11.82 -7.87 -7.56
C PHE A 120 12.48 -7.12 -8.74
N ASP A 121 13.33 -7.81 -9.51
CA ASP A 121 14.08 -7.16 -10.57
C ASP A 121 13.20 -6.76 -11.77
N SER A 122 12.11 -7.50 -12.05
CA SER A 122 11.25 -7.29 -13.21
C SER A 122 10.00 -6.44 -12.96
N ASN A 123 9.48 -6.38 -11.72
CA ASN A 123 8.15 -5.80 -11.46
C ASN A 123 8.14 -4.56 -10.57
N MET A 124 9.27 -4.08 -10.05
CA MET A 124 9.27 -2.90 -9.16
C MET A 124 8.73 -1.62 -9.82
N ALA A 125 8.73 -1.54 -11.16
CA ALA A 125 8.07 -0.45 -11.89
C ALA A 125 6.53 -0.54 -11.90
N ASN A 126 5.97 -1.71 -11.59
CA ASN A 126 4.54 -1.99 -11.50
C ASN A 126 4.24 -2.62 -10.13
N VAL A 127 4.14 -1.76 -9.13
CA VAL A 127 3.95 -2.16 -7.73
C VAL A 127 2.68 -3.01 -7.55
N TYR A 128 1.64 -2.76 -8.36
CA TYR A 128 0.42 -3.57 -8.32
C TYR A 128 0.67 -5.03 -8.72
N VAL A 129 1.35 -5.24 -9.87
CA VAL A 129 1.70 -6.60 -10.33
C VAL A 129 2.70 -7.26 -9.38
N PHE A 130 3.69 -6.50 -8.90
CA PHE A 130 4.65 -6.99 -7.92
C PHE A 130 3.93 -7.51 -6.67
N PHE A 131 3.05 -6.70 -6.06
CA PHE A 131 2.26 -7.10 -4.91
C PHE A 131 1.50 -8.40 -5.18
N ARG A 132 0.76 -8.46 -6.29
CA ARG A 132 -0.03 -9.65 -6.66
C ARG A 132 0.85 -10.90 -6.76
N CYS A 133 1.93 -10.83 -7.56
CA CYS A 133 2.82 -11.98 -7.77
C CYS A 133 3.50 -12.46 -6.48
N VAL A 134 3.93 -11.54 -5.62
CA VAL A 134 4.52 -11.91 -4.33
C VAL A 134 3.47 -12.53 -3.42
N THR A 135 2.25 -11.96 -3.36
CA THR A 135 1.18 -12.53 -2.53
C THR A 135 0.67 -13.88 -3.04
N ASP A 136 0.74 -14.14 -4.35
CA ASP A 136 0.44 -15.46 -4.92
C ASP A 136 1.50 -16.50 -4.52
N LEU A 137 2.74 -16.05 -4.32
CA LEU A 137 3.86 -16.91 -3.94
C LEU A 137 3.87 -17.27 -2.44
N ILE A 138 3.71 -16.28 -1.56
CA ILE A 138 3.87 -16.47 -0.10
C ILE A 138 2.57 -16.37 0.69
N GLY A 139 1.47 -15.98 0.04
CA GLY A 139 0.23 -15.63 0.71
C GLY A 139 0.25 -14.22 1.27
N VAL A 140 -0.93 -13.59 1.27
CA VAL A 140 -1.08 -12.19 1.67
C VAL A 140 -0.71 -11.96 3.15
N ASP A 141 -1.02 -12.91 4.05
CA ASP A 141 -0.72 -12.74 5.49
C ASP A 141 0.80 -12.72 5.76
N MET A 142 1.58 -13.57 5.09
CA MET A 142 3.04 -13.55 5.19
C MET A 142 3.63 -12.27 4.60
N TYR A 143 3.09 -11.80 3.47
CA TYR A 143 3.51 -10.53 2.88
C TYR A 143 3.28 -9.34 3.83
N VAL A 144 2.08 -9.25 4.42
CA VAL A 144 1.77 -8.20 5.41
C VAL A 144 2.74 -8.28 6.60
N GLY A 145 3.00 -9.48 7.13
CA GLY A 145 3.98 -9.66 8.20
C GLY A 145 5.39 -9.18 7.81
N ALA A 146 5.84 -9.47 6.59
CA ALA A 146 7.13 -9.02 6.07
C ALA A 146 7.20 -7.50 5.90
N VAL A 147 6.12 -6.86 5.44
CA VAL A 147 6.02 -5.39 5.36
C VAL A 147 6.11 -4.76 6.75
N LEU A 148 5.36 -5.29 7.71
CA LEU A 148 5.40 -4.79 9.09
C LEU A 148 6.80 -4.93 9.69
N LYS A 149 7.47 -6.06 9.47
CA LYS A 149 8.87 -6.27 9.88
C LYS A 149 9.84 -5.35 9.17
N ALA A 150 9.61 -5.03 7.90
CA ALA A 150 10.42 -4.06 7.18
C ALA A 150 10.26 -2.63 7.74
N LEU A 151 9.09 -2.31 8.28
CA LEU A 151 8.80 -1.00 8.89
C LEU A 151 9.34 -0.83 10.32
N GLU A 152 9.60 -1.92 11.06
CA GLU A 152 10.22 -1.87 12.40
C GLU A 152 11.63 -1.24 12.30
N ARG A 153 11.93 -0.16 13.04
CA ARG A 153 13.23 0.54 12.97
C ARG A 153 14.38 -0.26 13.59
#